data_AF-A0A2H0ECY4-F1
#
_entry.id   AF-A0A2H0ECY4-F1
#
_cell.length_a   1.000
_cell.length_b   1.000
_cell.length_c   1.000
_cell.angle_alpha   90.00
_cell.angle_beta   90.00
_cell.angle_gamma   90.00
#
_symmetry.space_group_name_H-M   'P 1'
#
loop_
_entity.id
_entity.type
_entity.pdbx_description
1 polymer ?
#
loop_
_entity_poly.entity_id
_entity_poly.type
_entity_poly.pdbx_seq_one_letter_code
_entity_poly.pdbx_strand_id
1 'polypeptide(L)'
;FLFNKTGDLGLVIENLRKDKKGAGLRIEEVFERLVEIAKTGGLGSQEKKINLLLDLLLKTSGLEAKYIVRTILGTLRLGVGEMIFLYGLSKAFGGGKKQKETLEYAFNVLSDLGEVAYLVSKLGIKKIAEIEPKIGVPIRMMAANRIQELEEVGEHIKGSVSVEDKYDGERIQAHIKKSGEIVLFSRRQENITHQYPDVVIGFKKSFKAREAIVEGEVVAFDEEKNKMLPFQVLMSRRRKHAIEEYVRKIPVRYFLFDLLYLDGKNFLKKPLKERRTALERFFKEIAPVNFGRYIVTNNPIKIQSYFTDSIKRGAEGVMIKDASGTYRAGTRGWLWIKFKK
;
A
#
# COMPACT_ATOMS: atom_id res chain seq x y z
N PHE A 1 10.12 41.95 0.40
CA PHE A 1 10.22 41.61 1.83
C PHE A 1 10.64 40.13 1.95
N LEU A 2 11.53 39.78 2.88
CA LEU A 2 12.38 38.55 2.96
C LEU A 2 11.98 37.26 2.20
N PHE A 3 10.71 36.87 2.16
CA PHE A 3 10.25 35.69 1.42
C PHE A 3 10.57 35.77 -0.08
N ASN A 4 10.35 36.91 -0.73
CA ASN A 4 10.63 37.07 -2.16
C ASN A 4 12.12 36.89 -2.51
N LYS A 5 13.02 37.07 -1.53
CA LYS A 5 14.46 36.86 -1.71
C LYS A 5 14.89 35.41 -1.46
N THR A 6 14.19 34.71 -0.57
CA THR A 6 14.60 33.39 -0.06
C THR A 6 13.81 32.23 -0.68
N GLY A 7 12.56 32.48 -1.10
CA GLY A 7 11.65 31.44 -1.57
C GLY A 7 11.30 30.39 -0.52
N ASP A 8 11.62 30.63 0.76
CA ASP A 8 11.53 29.64 1.84
C ASP A 8 11.18 30.30 3.17
N LEU A 9 9.96 30.06 3.65
CA LEU A 9 9.47 30.59 4.92
C LEU A 9 10.27 30.08 6.14
N GLY A 10 10.92 28.92 6.03
CA GLY A 10 11.85 28.44 7.05
C GLY A 10 13.08 29.33 7.18
N LEU A 11 13.63 29.82 6.05
CA LEU A 11 14.73 30.79 6.07
C LEU A 11 14.28 32.18 6.52
N VAL A 12 13.04 32.57 6.20
CA VAL A 12 12.47 33.83 6.70
C VAL A 12 12.42 33.82 8.23
N ILE A 13 11.87 32.77 8.84
CA ILE A 13 11.74 32.73 10.30
C ILE A 13 13.08 32.55 11.02
N GLU A 14 14.02 31.82 10.42
CA GLU A 14 15.39 31.71 10.92
C GLU A 14 16.03 33.09 11.07
N ASN A 15 15.89 33.93 10.03
CA ASN A 15 16.41 35.30 10.04
C ASN A 15 15.68 36.20 11.03
N LEU A 16 14.34 36.12 11.13
CA LEU A 16 13.57 36.91 12.10
C LEU A 16 13.87 36.54 13.55
N ARG A 17 14.41 35.34 13.79
CA ARG A 17 14.73 34.81 15.13
C ARG A 17 16.22 34.56 15.34
N LYS A 18 17.10 35.18 14.54
CA LYS A 18 18.55 34.90 14.50
C LYS A 18 19.22 34.93 15.88
N ASP A 19 18.82 35.86 16.73
CA ASP A 19 19.42 36.08 18.07
C ASP A 19 18.57 35.51 19.22
N LYS A 20 17.49 34.76 18.92
CA LYS A 20 16.63 34.17 19.94
C LYS A 20 17.16 32.80 20.36
N LYS A 21 17.35 32.63 21.66
CA LYS A 21 17.61 31.31 22.25
C LYS A 21 16.30 30.52 22.32
N GLY A 22 16.38 29.23 22.01
CA GLY A 22 15.28 28.30 22.21
C GLY A 22 15.07 28.01 23.70
N ALA A 23 13.86 27.61 24.06
CA ALA A 23 13.48 27.23 25.42
C ALA A 23 13.94 25.80 25.80
N GLY A 24 14.64 25.09 24.92
CA GLY A 24 15.04 23.71 25.13
C GLY A 24 13.88 22.72 24.97
N LEU A 25 13.05 22.92 23.93
CA LEU A 25 11.90 22.05 23.65
C LEU A 25 12.35 20.61 23.40
N ARG A 26 11.70 19.66 24.05
CA ARG A 26 11.87 18.23 23.75
C ARG A 26 11.14 17.86 22.46
N ILE A 27 11.60 16.80 21.80
CA ILE A 27 11.01 16.31 20.54
C ILE A 27 9.54 15.93 20.75
N GLU A 28 9.22 15.33 21.91
CA GLU A 28 7.86 14.95 22.28
C GLU A 28 6.94 16.18 22.35
N GLU A 29 7.39 17.27 22.95
CA GLU A 29 6.60 18.50 23.08
C GLU A 29 6.30 19.13 21.70
N VAL A 30 7.29 19.13 20.81
CA VAL A 30 7.11 19.60 19.42
C VAL A 30 6.13 18.69 18.68
N PHE A 31 6.31 17.38 18.78
CA PHE A 31 5.46 16.39 18.11
C PHE A 31 3.99 16.48 18.58
N GLU A 32 3.76 16.49 19.88
CA GLU A 32 2.43 16.61 20.48
C GLU A 32 1.72 17.88 20.02
N ARG A 33 2.43 19.01 20.00
CA ARG A 33 1.87 20.28 19.53
C ARG A 33 1.52 20.26 18.04
N LEU A 34 2.36 19.64 17.20
CA LEU A 34 2.06 19.47 15.77
C LEU A 34 0.84 18.55 15.55
N VAL A 35 0.72 17.49 16.35
CA VAL A 35 -0.45 16.59 16.32
C VAL A 35 -1.72 17.32 16.76
N GLU A 36 -1.66 18.17 17.78
CA GLU A 36 -2.77 19.02 18.22
C GLU A 36 -3.23 19.96 17.11
N ILE A 37 -2.29 20.62 16.43
CA ILE A 37 -2.57 21.48 15.27
C ILE A 37 -3.26 20.68 14.16
N ALA A 38 -2.79 19.46 13.85
CA ALA A 38 -3.35 18.61 12.81
C ALA A 38 -4.78 18.15 13.14
N LYS A 39 -5.06 17.79 14.40
CA LYS A 39 -6.37 17.30 14.87
C LYS A 39 -7.41 18.41 15.06
N THR A 40 -6.97 19.67 15.18
CA THR A 40 -7.88 20.81 15.32
C THR A 40 -8.71 21.00 14.05
N GLY A 41 -10.04 21.06 14.16
CA GLY A 41 -10.97 21.20 13.04
C GLY A 41 -12.29 21.86 13.47
N GLY A 42 -13.17 22.16 12.51
CA GLY A 42 -14.44 22.85 12.76
C GLY A 42 -14.38 24.38 12.66
N LEU A 43 -15.47 25.04 13.04
CA LEU A 43 -15.58 26.51 13.06
C LEU A 43 -14.51 27.13 13.99
N GLY A 44 -13.84 28.19 13.54
CA GLY A 44 -12.75 28.85 14.28
C GLY A 44 -11.42 28.09 14.33
N SER A 45 -11.32 26.90 13.71
CA SER A 45 -10.11 26.08 13.75
C SER A 45 -8.87 26.74 13.14
N GLN A 46 -9.03 27.62 12.15
CA GLN A 46 -7.92 28.31 11.52
C GLN A 46 -7.16 29.20 12.50
N GLU A 47 -7.87 30.06 13.24
CA GLU A 47 -7.27 30.95 14.23
C GLU A 47 -6.62 30.16 15.37
N LYS A 48 -7.30 29.11 15.85
CA LYS A 48 -6.73 28.21 16.87
C LYS A 48 -5.42 27.57 16.41
N LYS A 49 -5.32 27.09 15.17
CA LYS A 49 -4.08 26.53 14.62
C LYS A 49 -2.96 27.57 14.54
N ILE A 50 -3.30 28.80 14.13
CA ILE A 50 -2.33 29.91 14.08
C ILE A 50 -1.78 30.18 15.48
N ASN A 51 -2.64 30.28 16.49
CA ASN A 51 -2.21 30.53 17.87
C ASN A 51 -1.35 29.40 18.42
N LEU A 52 -1.75 28.14 18.22
CA LEU A 52 -0.96 26.97 18.63
C LEU A 52 0.43 26.94 17.99
N LEU A 53 0.53 27.34 16.71
CA LEU A 53 1.79 27.43 16.00
C LEU A 53 2.64 28.61 16.48
N LEU A 54 2.04 29.78 16.71
CA LEU A 54 2.75 30.94 17.25
C LEU A 54 3.36 30.63 18.62
N ASP A 55 2.58 30.01 19.53
CA ASP A 55 3.05 29.57 20.85
C ASP A 55 4.28 28.65 20.76
N LEU A 56 4.28 27.75 19.78
CA LEU A 56 5.41 26.84 19.54
C LEU A 56 6.63 27.62 19.04
N LEU A 57 6.46 28.43 17.99
CA LEU A 57 7.56 29.17 17.36
C LEU A 57 8.15 30.26 18.26
N LEU A 58 7.39 30.79 19.21
CA LEU A 58 7.90 31.74 20.19
C LEU A 58 8.92 31.10 21.15
N LYS A 59 8.84 29.78 21.35
CA LYS A 59 9.74 29.00 22.22
C LYS A 59 10.97 28.44 21.51
N THR A 60 11.10 28.61 20.19
CA THR A 60 12.18 28.02 19.38
C THR A 60 13.29 29.03 19.08
N SER A 61 14.53 28.58 18.95
CA SER A 61 15.59 29.31 18.26
C SER A 61 15.27 29.50 16.77
N GLY A 62 16.05 30.32 16.05
CA GLY A 62 15.89 30.48 14.61
C GLY A 62 16.04 29.17 13.82
N LEU A 63 17.01 28.34 14.20
CA LEU A 63 17.27 27.06 13.53
C LEU A 63 16.12 26.05 13.77
N GLU A 64 15.63 25.93 15.00
CA GLU A 64 14.49 25.08 15.33
C GLU A 64 13.22 25.55 14.59
N ALA A 65 12.95 26.86 14.60
CA ALA A 65 11.79 27.45 13.92
C ALA A 65 11.77 27.11 12.41
N LYS A 66 12.94 27.19 11.76
CA LYS A 66 13.10 26.86 10.34
C LYS A 66 12.64 25.46 10.01
N TYR A 67 13.09 24.47 10.78
CA TYR A 67 12.76 23.07 10.51
C TYR A 67 11.31 22.74 10.89
N ILE A 68 10.75 23.38 11.93
CA ILE A 68 9.32 23.26 12.24
C ILE A 68 8.47 23.83 11.10
N VAL A 69 8.77 25.04 10.62
CA VAL A 69 8.03 25.67 9.50
C VAL A 69 8.15 24.83 8.22
N ARG A 70 9.35 24.36 7.87
CA ARG A 70 9.54 23.47 6.71
C ARG A 70 8.79 22.14 6.86
N THR A 71 8.66 21.61 8.09
CA THR A 71 7.90 20.38 8.36
C THR A 71 6.41 20.60 8.09
N ILE A 72 5.84 21.68 8.64
CA ILE A 72 4.41 22.02 8.47
C ILE A 72 4.07 22.28 7.00
N LEU A 73 4.96 22.93 6.26
CA LEU A 73 4.78 23.23 4.85
C LEU A 73 5.08 22.04 3.93
N GLY A 74 5.63 20.95 4.45
CA GLY A 74 6.07 19.81 3.62
C GLY A 74 7.28 20.12 2.74
N THR A 75 8.10 21.10 3.10
CA THR A 75 9.23 21.62 2.31
C THR A 75 10.61 21.34 2.93
N LEU A 76 10.71 20.34 3.81
CA LEU A 76 11.98 19.92 4.43
C LEU A 76 13.11 19.68 3.41
N ARG A 77 12.78 19.14 2.23
CA ARG A 77 13.70 18.95 1.08
C ARG A 77 15.05 18.31 1.46
N LEU A 78 15.04 17.39 2.42
CA LEU A 78 16.27 16.75 2.91
C LEU A 78 16.86 15.74 1.91
N GLY A 79 16.12 15.34 0.88
CA GLY A 79 16.51 14.24 0.00
C GLY A 79 16.53 12.87 0.71
N VAL A 80 15.98 12.80 1.93
CA VAL A 80 15.94 11.60 2.75
C VAL A 80 14.57 10.93 2.62
N GLY A 81 14.55 9.74 2.03
CA GLY A 81 13.37 8.88 1.97
C GLY A 81 13.44 7.70 2.95
N GLU A 82 12.37 6.90 2.97
CA GLU A 82 12.22 5.71 3.84
C GLU A 82 13.44 4.79 3.80
N MET A 83 14.02 4.57 2.62
CA MET A 83 15.19 3.69 2.43
C MET A 83 16.46 4.18 3.12
N ILE A 84 16.63 5.49 3.25
CA ILE A 84 17.78 6.08 3.96
C ILE A 84 17.55 5.96 5.48
N PHE A 85 16.31 6.13 5.93
CA PHE A 85 15.96 5.87 7.34
C PHE A 85 16.19 4.42 7.74
N LEU A 86 15.73 3.45 6.93
CA LEU A 86 15.98 2.03 7.19
C LEU A 86 17.48 1.70 7.24
N TYR A 87 18.28 2.34 6.38
CA TYR A 87 19.73 2.23 6.45
C TYR A 87 20.30 2.80 7.75
N GLY A 88 19.83 3.98 8.20
CA GLY A 88 20.18 4.53 9.51
C GLY A 88 19.85 3.57 10.66
N LEU A 89 18.64 3.00 10.68
CA LEU A 89 18.20 2.02 11.67
C LEU A 89 19.07 0.75 11.65
N SER A 90 19.47 0.27 10.48
CA SER A 90 20.37 -0.89 10.35
C SER A 90 21.74 -0.64 11.00
N LYS A 91 22.24 0.59 10.93
CA LYS A 91 23.50 0.97 11.57
C LYS A 91 23.33 1.18 13.08
N ALA A 92 22.28 1.87 13.49
CA ALA A 92 22.05 2.24 14.88
C ALA A 92 21.64 1.03 15.76
N PHE A 93 20.77 0.16 15.24
CA PHE A 93 20.16 -0.92 16.01
C PHE A 93 20.34 -2.32 15.38
N GLY A 94 20.71 -2.38 14.10
CA GLY A 94 20.85 -3.64 13.37
C GLY A 94 22.24 -4.28 13.45
N GLY A 95 23.26 -3.59 13.97
CA GLY A 95 24.63 -4.12 13.95
C GLY A 95 25.29 -4.12 12.57
N GLY A 96 24.77 -3.34 11.62
CA GLY A 96 25.45 -3.03 10.35
C GLY A 96 24.57 -3.08 9.10
N LYS A 97 25.16 -2.64 7.97
CA LYS A 97 24.48 -2.46 6.67
C LYS A 97 23.78 -3.72 6.15
N LYS A 98 24.28 -4.92 6.49
CA LYS A 98 23.73 -6.22 6.05
C LYS A 98 22.29 -6.45 6.53
N GLN A 99 21.83 -5.74 7.56
CA GLN A 99 20.49 -5.91 8.12
C GLN A 99 19.42 -5.03 7.48
N LYS A 100 19.78 -4.23 6.47
CA LYS A 100 18.84 -3.38 5.76
C LYS A 100 17.68 -4.19 5.15
N GLU A 101 17.96 -5.35 4.55
CA GLU A 101 16.95 -6.20 3.91
C GLU A 101 15.93 -6.74 4.91
N THR A 102 16.37 -7.10 6.12
CA THR A 102 15.50 -7.53 7.22
C THR A 102 14.55 -6.41 7.66
N LEU A 103 15.07 -5.19 7.81
CA LEU A 103 14.25 -4.03 8.18
C LEU A 103 13.32 -3.59 7.04
N GLU A 104 13.76 -3.71 5.79
CA GLU A 104 12.94 -3.45 4.62
C GLU A 104 11.80 -4.46 4.50
N TYR A 105 12.06 -5.74 4.73
CA TYR A 105 10.99 -6.75 4.81
C TYR A 105 9.98 -6.37 5.90
N ALA A 106 10.45 -6.04 7.11
CA ALA A 106 9.56 -5.67 8.20
C ALA A 106 8.73 -4.42 7.90
N PHE A 107 9.36 -3.41 7.30
CA PHE A 107 8.67 -2.21 6.86
C PHE A 107 7.66 -2.49 5.75
N ASN A 108 7.96 -3.40 4.83
CA ASN A 108 7.00 -3.78 3.79
C ASN A 108 5.84 -4.61 4.33
N VAL A 109 6.00 -5.31 5.44
CA VAL A 109 4.93 -6.09 6.10
C VAL A 109 4.07 -5.24 7.02
N LEU A 110 4.67 -4.32 7.78
CA LEU A 110 3.99 -3.48 8.78
C LEU A 110 3.59 -2.11 8.25
N SER A 111 4.23 -1.64 7.18
CA SER A 111 3.95 -0.34 6.54
C SER A 111 4.02 0.87 7.47
N ASP A 112 4.74 0.73 8.58
CA ASP A 112 4.94 1.76 9.59
C ASP A 112 6.41 1.76 9.99
N LEU A 113 7.10 2.84 9.61
CA LEU A 113 8.52 3.01 9.88
C LEU A 113 8.77 3.28 11.38
N GLY A 114 7.84 3.92 12.06
CA GLY A 114 7.92 4.18 13.51
C GLY A 114 7.80 2.88 14.30
N GLU A 115 6.85 2.01 13.95
CA GLU A 115 6.72 0.67 14.54
C GLU A 115 8.00 -0.16 14.30
N VAL A 116 8.55 -0.16 13.07
CA VAL A 116 9.81 -0.87 12.79
C VAL A 116 10.98 -0.31 13.61
N ALA A 117 11.10 1.01 13.72
CA ALA A 117 12.13 1.67 14.52
C ALA A 117 12.01 1.32 16.01
N TYR A 118 10.78 1.34 16.54
CA TYR A 118 10.48 0.94 17.91
C TYR A 118 10.87 -0.51 18.16
N LEU A 119 10.38 -1.44 17.33
CA LEU A 119 10.62 -2.88 17.50
C LEU A 119 12.11 -3.22 17.39
N VAL A 120 12.86 -2.64 16.44
CA VAL A 120 14.29 -2.95 16.31
C VAL A 120 15.08 -2.39 17.50
N SER A 121 14.69 -1.22 18.03
CA SER A 121 15.35 -0.63 19.20
C SER A 121 15.09 -1.42 20.50
N LYS A 122 13.92 -2.05 20.62
CA LYS A 122 13.51 -2.78 21.84
C LYS A 122 13.86 -4.26 21.81
N LEU A 123 13.68 -4.92 20.67
CA LEU A 123 13.78 -6.38 20.53
C LEU A 123 15.02 -6.82 19.76
N GLY A 124 15.71 -5.89 19.10
CA GLY A 124 16.84 -6.18 18.24
C GLY A 124 16.47 -6.85 16.91
N ILE A 125 17.45 -6.95 16.01
CA ILE A 125 17.21 -7.37 14.63
C ILE A 125 16.72 -8.82 14.48
N LYS A 126 17.10 -9.72 15.39
CA LYS A 126 16.69 -11.13 15.33
C LYS A 126 15.18 -11.28 15.37
N LYS A 127 14.50 -10.50 16.21
CA LYS A 127 13.03 -10.52 16.29
C LYS A 127 12.34 -9.84 15.12
N ILE A 128 12.98 -8.88 14.48
CA ILE A 128 12.48 -8.26 13.25
C ILE A 128 12.45 -9.26 12.09
N ALA A 129 13.40 -10.19 12.02
CA ALA A 129 13.42 -11.24 10.98
C ALA A 129 12.21 -12.19 11.04
N GLU A 130 11.56 -12.28 12.20
CA GLU A 130 10.40 -13.13 12.49
C GLU A 130 9.06 -12.39 12.32
N ILE A 131 9.07 -11.13 11.87
CA ILE A 131 7.84 -10.33 11.83
C ILE A 131 6.80 -10.94 10.89
N GLU A 132 5.56 -10.97 11.39
CA GLU A 132 4.41 -11.49 10.68
C GLU A 132 3.43 -10.36 10.31
N PRO A 133 2.65 -10.53 9.23
CA PRO A 133 1.55 -9.64 8.92
C PRO A 133 0.56 -9.49 10.08
N LYS A 134 0.13 -8.26 10.32
CA LYS A 134 -0.94 -7.95 11.28
C LYS A 134 -2.22 -7.60 10.51
N ILE A 135 -3.33 -8.26 10.82
CA ILE A 135 -4.64 -7.92 10.26
C ILE A 135 -4.99 -6.46 10.61
N GLY A 136 -5.51 -5.70 9.63
CA GLY A 136 -5.77 -4.26 9.76
C GLY A 136 -4.57 -3.36 9.44
N VAL A 137 -3.38 -3.93 9.21
CA VAL A 137 -2.19 -3.21 8.77
C VAL A 137 -1.86 -3.63 7.33
N PRO A 138 -1.98 -2.75 6.32
CA PRO A 138 -1.78 -3.15 4.94
C PRO A 138 -0.34 -3.57 4.67
N ILE A 139 -0.14 -4.69 4.00
CA ILE A 139 1.15 -5.14 3.48
C ILE A 139 1.44 -4.35 2.20
N ARG A 140 2.66 -3.84 2.03
CA ARG A 140 3.07 -3.19 0.78
C ARG A 140 2.96 -4.18 -0.37
N MET A 141 2.18 -3.80 -1.37
CA MET A 141 1.84 -4.68 -2.49
C MET A 141 3.07 -4.97 -3.38
N MET A 142 3.29 -6.25 -3.71
CA MET A 142 4.34 -6.69 -4.62
C MET A 142 4.15 -6.12 -6.03
N ALA A 143 5.21 -5.59 -6.63
CA ALA A 143 5.19 -4.99 -7.95
C ALA A 143 5.75 -5.95 -9.02
N ALA A 144 5.33 -5.75 -10.26
CA ALA A 144 5.78 -6.53 -11.41
C ALA A 144 6.71 -5.74 -12.33
N ASN A 145 7.72 -6.42 -12.87
CA ASN A 145 8.54 -5.93 -13.99
C ASN A 145 7.77 -6.06 -15.30
N ARG A 146 8.09 -5.20 -16.28
CA ARG A 146 7.52 -5.26 -17.63
C ARG A 146 8.55 -5.90 -18.56
N ILE A 147 8.08 -6.79 -19.42
CA ILE A 147 8.80 -7.31 -20.59
C ILE A 147 8.20 -6.71 -21.86
N GLN A 148 8.98 -6.71 -22.95
CA GLN A 148 8.53 -6.26 -24.28
C GLN A 148 8.12 -7.42 -25.17
N GLU A 149 8.73 -8.60 -24.99
CA GLU A 149 8.44 -9.81 -25.75
C GLU A 149 8.16 -10.99 -24.80
N LEU A 150 7.25 -11.89 -25.16
CA LEU A 150 6.84 -13.00 -24.27
C LEU A 150 7.94 -14.04 -24.07
N GLU A 151 8.89 -14.11 -24.98
CA GLU A 151 10.06 -15.00 -24.92
C GLU A 151 10.95 -14.66 -23.70
N GLU A 152 10.99 -13.38 -23.29
CA GLU A 152 11.75 -12.90 -22.12
C GLU A 152 11.30 -13.58 -20.81
N VAL A 153 10.07 -14.12 -20.75
CA VAL A 153 9.57 -14.85 -19.57
C VAL A 153 10.53 -15.98 -19.19
N GLY A 154 11.03 -16.73 -20.18
CA GLY A 154 11.92 -17.86 -19.95
C GLY A 154 13.32 -17.48 -19.48
N GLU A 155 13.74 -16.22 -19.66
CA GLU A 155 15.01 -15.70 -19.14
C GLU A 155 14.95 -15.52 -17.62
N HIS A 156 13.77 -15.17 -17.12
CA HIS A 156 13.54 -14.77 -15.73
C HIS A 156 12.87 -15.84 -14.86
N ILE A 157 11.98 -16.65 -15.43
CA ILE A 157 11.27 -17.71 -14.72
C ILE A 157 11.50 -19.02 -15.48
N LYS A 158 12.22 -19.95 -14.85
CA LYS A 158 12.56 -21.26 -15.45
C LYS A 158 11.48 -22.33 -15.26
N GLY A 159 10.58 -22.12 -14.31
CA GLY A 159 9.54 -23.08 -13.93
C GLY A 159 8.19 -22.85 -14.62
N SER A 160 7.15 -23.49 -14.09
CA SER A 160 5.77 -23.19 -14.50
C SER A 160 5.35 -21.80 -14.03
N VAL A 161 4.54 -21.11 -14.83
CA VAL A 161 3.97 -19.80 -14.52
C VAL A 161 2.45 -19.89 -14.36
N SER A 162 1.91 -19.09 -13.44
CA SER A 162 0.50 -18.70 -13.42
C SER A 162 0.34 -17.50 -14.36
N VAL A 163 -0.42 -17.66 -15.44
CA VAL A 163 -0.75 -16.58 -16.38
C VAL A 163 -2.16 -16.12 -16.06
N GLU A 164 -2.33 -14.86 -15.69
CA GLU A 164 -3.58 -14.31 -15.17
C GLU A 164 -4.00 -13.10 -16.00
N ASP A 165 -5.31 -12.84 -16.06
CA ASP A 165 -5.81 -11.61 -16.69
C ASP A 165 -5.23 -10.39 -15.97
N LYS A 166 -4.67 -9.45 -16.72
CA LYS A 166 -4.26 -8.16 -16.19
C LYS A 166 -5.44 -7.20 -16.26
N TYR A 167 -6.20 -7.17 -15.17
CA TYR A 167 -7.34 -6.28 -14.99
C TYR A 167 -6.95 -4.78 -15.02
N ASP A 168 -7.84 -3.95 -15.59
CA ASP A 168 -7.75 -2.48 -15.61
C ASP A 168 -8.63 -1.89 -14.50
N GLY A 169 -8.09 -1.80 -13.28
CA GLY A 169 -8.90 -1.51 -12.10
C GLY A 169 -8.15 -0.79 -10.99
N GLU A 170 -8.74 -0.84 -9.80
CA GLU A 170 -8.07 -0.44 -8.56
C GLU A 170 -7.62 -1.71 -7.83
N ARG A 171 -6.31 -1.86 -7.63
CA ARG A 171 -5.75 -2.92 -6.80
C ARG A 171 -6.09 -2.69 -5.33
N ILE A 172 -6.75 -3.67 -4.73
CA ILE A 172 -7.26 -3.61 -3.36
C ILE A 172 -6.79 -4.82 -2.56
N GLN A 173 -6.23 -4.56 -1.38
CA GLN A 173 -5.93 -5.57 -0.39
C GLN A 173 -7.07 -5.61 0.64
N ALA A 174 -7.75 -6.75 0.74
CA ALA A 174 -8.85 -6.95 1.67
C ALA A 174 -8.35 -7.67 2.93
N HIS A 175 -8.64 -7.09 4.10
CA HIS A 175 -8.37 -7.66 5.40
C HIS A 175 -9.69 -8.10 6.02
N ILE A 176 -9.81 -9.40 6.24
CA ILE A 176 -10.96 -10.05 6.87
C ILE A 176 -10.58 -10.28 8.32
N LYS A 177 -11.26 -9.62 9.26
CA LYS A 177 -10.98 -9.73 10.70
C LYS A 177 -11.81 -10.84 11.34
N LYS A 178 -11.32 -11.38 12.47
CA LYS A 178 -12.07 -12.34 13.31
C LYS A 178 -13.44 -11.83 13.76
N SER A 179 -13.62 -10.51 13.86
CA SER A 179 -14.90 -9.87 14.19
C SER A 179 -15.93 -9.92 13.05
N GLY A 180 -15.55 -10.36 11.84
CA GLY A 180 -16.36 -10.25 10.63
C GLY A 180 -16.28 -8.88 9.95
N GLU A 181 -15.52 -7.94 10.50
CA GLU A 181 -15.22 -6.66 9.85
C GLU A 181 -14.30 -6.88 8.64
N ILE A 182 -14.62 -6.24 7.50
CA ILE A 182 -13.79 -6.23 6.31
C ILE A 182 -13.22 -4.83 6.13
N VAL A 183 -11.91 -4.74 5.96
CA VAL A 183 -11.21 -3.48 5.68
C VAL A 183 -10.53 -3.58 4.33
N LEU A 184 -10.74 -2.59 3.47
CA LEU A 184 -10.17 -2.53 2.13
C LEU A 184 -9.11 -1.43 2.06
N PHE A 185 -7.90 -1.81 1.65
CA PHE A 185 -6.80 -0.88 1.44
C PHE A 185 -6.45 -0.75 -0.04
N SER A 186 -6.30 0.48 -0.50
CA SER A 186 -5.82 0.76 -1.85
C SER A 186 -4.32 0.41 -1.98
N ARG A 187 -3.81 0.44 -3.20
CA ARG A 187 -2.36 0.36 -3.46
C ARG A 187 -1.52 1.40 -2.71
N ARG A 188 -2.09 2.55 -2.38
CA ARG A 188 -1.43 3.60 -1.58
C ARG A 188 -1.65 3.42 -0.07
N GLN A 189 -2.19 2.28 0.34
CA GLN A 189 -2.41 1.91 1.75
C GLN A 189 -3.49 2.75 2.45
N GLU A 190 -4.25 3.53 1.67
CA GLU A 190 -5.43 4.25 2.13
C GLU A 190 -6.59 3.31 2.41
N ASN A 191 -7.30 3.53 3.52
CA ASN A 191 -8.55 2.83 3.82
C ASN A 191 -9.68 3.36 2.91
N ILE A 192 -10.10 2.51 1.98
CA ILE A 192 -11.12 2.80 0.96
C ILE A 192 -12.38 1.95 1.16
N THR A 193 -12.55 1.35 2.35
CA THR A 193 -13.67 0.46 2.68
C THR A 193 -15.03 1.07 2.37
N HIS A 194 -15.21 2.35 2.72
CA HIS A 194 -16.45 3.09 2.51
C HIS A 194 -16.83 3.24 1.02
N GLN A 195 -15.87 3.15 0.08
CA GLN A 195 -16.12 3.33 -1.36
C GLN A 195 -16.71 2.06 -2.01
N TYR A 196 -16.60 0.91 -1.33
CA TYR A 196 -16.96 -0.40 -1.86
C TYR A 196 -17.79 -1.24 -0.87
N PRO A 197 -18.97 -0.75 -0.42
CA PRO A 197 -19.81 -1.47 0.53
C PRO A 197 -20.36 -2.79 -0.05
N ASP A 198 -20.63 -2.84 -1.35
CA ASP A 198 -20.99 -4.04 -2.12
C ASP A 198 -19.90 -5.12 -2.10
N VAL A 199 -18.62 -4.74 -2.27
CA VAL A 199 -17.47 -5.66 -2.15
C VAL A 199 -17.33 -6.18 -0.72
N VAL A 200 -17.52 -5.32 0.29
CA VAL A 200 -17.53 -5.74 1.70
C VAL A 200 -18.61 -6.79 1.96
N ILE A 201 -19.83 -6.57 1.47
CA ILE A 201 -20.93 -7.53 1.58
C ILE A 201 -20.59 -8.84 0.83
N GLY A 202 -20.00 -8.73 -0.36
CA GLY A 202 -19.55 -9.86 -1.15
C GLY A 202 -18.53 -10.72 -0.40
N PHE A 203 -17.51 -10.13 0.23
CA PHE A 203 -16.53 -10.85 1.04
C PHE A 203 -17.16 -11.58 2.23
N LYS A 204 -18.09 -10.94 2.94
CA LYS A 204 -18.83 -11.57 4.06
C LYS A 204 -19.60 -12.83 3.64
N LYS A 205 -20.07 -12.88 2.39
CA LYS A 205 -20.82 -14.05 1.85
C LYS A 205 -19.90 -15.11 1.25
N SER A 206 -18.77 -14.71 0.67
CA SER A 206 -17.90 -15.57 -0.14
C SER A 206 -16.76 -16.22 0.63
N PHE A 207 -16.27 -15.60 1.71
CA PHE A 207 -15.07 -16.05 2.42
C PHE A 207 -15.42 -16.70 3.77
N LYS A 208 -14.97 -17.94 4.00
CA LYS A 208 -15.36 -18.74 5.18
C LYS A 208 -14.28 -18.84 6.27
N ALA A 209 -13.09 -18.28 6.07
CA ALA A 209 -12.06 -18.29 7.10
C ALA A 209 -12.37 -17.32 8.25
N ARG A 210 -11.70 -17.47 9.40
CA ARG A 210 -11.89 -16.57 10.54
C ARG A 210 -11.20 -15.23 10.30
N GLU A 211 -10.01 -15.26 9.72
CA GLU A 211 -9.29 -14.05 9.30
C GLU A 211 -8.37 -14.31 8.11
N ALA A 212 -8.20 -13.31 7.26
CA ALA A 212 -7.30 -13.40 6.11
C ALA A 212 -6.86 -12.03 5.60
N ILE A 213 -5.75 -12.02 4.87
CA ILE A 213 -5.33 -10.91 4.01
C ILE A 213 -5.26 -11.45 2.59
N VAL A 214 -6.04 -10.86 1.69
CA VAL A 214 -6.11 -11.27 0.28
C VAL A 214 -5.95 -10.06 -0.64
N GLU A 215 -5.53 -10.33 -1.87
CA GLU A 215 -5.36 -9.30 -2.90
C GLU A 215 -6.17 -9.60 -4.15
N GLY A 216 -6.62 -8.53 -4.79
CA GLY A 216 -7.40 -8.57 -6.00
C GLY A 216 -7.50 -7.21 -6.66
N GLU A 217 -8.15 -7.19 -7.81
CA GLU A 217 -8.43 -5.97 -8.57
C GLU A 217 -9.94 -5.72 -8.59
N VAL A 218 -10.36 -4.50 -8.24
CA VAL A 218 -11.73 -4.06 -8.47
C VAL A 218 -11.85 -3.40 -9.83
N VAL A 219 -12.81 -3.85 -10.63
CA VAL A 219 -13.06 -3.36 -11.99
C VAL A 219 -14.53 -2.96 -12.11
N ALA A 220 -14.80 -1.83 -12.76
CA ALA A 220 -16.17 -1.46 -13.11
C ALA A 220 -16.73 -2.49 -14.11
N PHE A 221 -17.98 -2.91 -13.92
CA PHE A 221 -18.53 -4.06 -14.64
C PHE A 221 -19.95 -3.78 -15.12
N ASP A 222 -20.19 -4.03 -16.41
CA ASP A 222 -21.52 -4.02 -17.02
C ASP A 222 -22.10 -5.43 -16.87
N GLU A 223 -23.07 -5.58 -15.95
CA GLU A 223 -23.68 -6.88 -15.65
C GLU A 223 -24.54 -7.41 -16.82
N GLU A 224 -25.21 -6.53 -17.56
CA GLU A 224 -26.08 -6.91 -18.68
C GLU A 224 -25.27 -7.46 -19.85
N LYS A 225 -24.16 -6.79 -20.18
CA LYS A 225 -23.25 -7.20 -21.27
C LYS A 225 -22.16 -8.17 -20.81
N ASN A 226 -22.12 -8.48 -19.51
CA ASN A 226 -21.08 -9.26 -18.86
C ASN A 226 -19.66 -8.82 -19.25
N LYS A 227 -19.40 -7.50 -19.21
CA LYS A 227 -18.18 -6.89 -19.75
C LYS A 227 -17.50 -5.96 -18.74
N MET A 228 -16.17 -6.00 -18.70
CA MET A 228 -15.36 -5.04 -17.95
C MET A 228 -15.42 -3.66 -18.61
N LEU A 229 -15.51 -2.63 -17.78
CA LEU A 229 -15.51 -1.22 -18.19
C LEU A 229 -14.13 -0.58 -17.91
N PRO A 230 -13.74 0.47 -18.65
CA PRO A 230 -12.46 1.13 -18.48
C PRO A 230 -12.26 1.71 -17.07
N PHE A 231 -11.01 1.79 -16.60
CA PHE A 231 -10.67 2.35 -15.29
C PHE A 231 -11.21 3.77 -15.05
N GLN A 232 -11.30 4.60 -16.10
CA GLN A 232 -11.87 5.95 -15.99
C GLN A 232 -13.33 5.95 -15.50
N VAL A 233 -14.11 4.92 -15.83
CA VAL A 233 -15.48 4.76 -15.31
C VAL A 233 -15.43 4.50 -13.81
N LEU A 234 -14.55 3.58 -13.37
CA LEU A 234 -14.35 3.28 -11.95
C LEU A 234 -13.94 4.51 -11.14
N MET A 235 -13.09 5.39 -11.68
CA MET A 235 -12.64 6.61 -10.99
C MET A 235 -13.79 7.50 -10.53
N SER A 236 -14.90 7.55 -11.28
CA SER A 236 -16.05 8.38 -10.93
C SER A 236 -16.79 7.92 -9.66
N ARG A 237 -16.52 6.67 -9.23
CA ARG A 237 -17.05 6.04 -8.01
C ARG A 237 -16.28 6.43 -6.73
N ARG A 238 -15.07 6.97 -6.83
CA ARG A 238 -14.21 7.35 -5.68
C ARG A 238 -14.73 8.64 -5.01
N ARG A 239 -15.87 8.55 -4.32
CA ARG A 239 -16.55 9.69 -3.67
C ARG A 239 -16.85 9.40 -2.19
N LYS A 240 -16.94 10.47 -1.40
CA LYS A 240 -17.30 10.42 0.02
C LYS A 240 -18.81 10.58 0.27
N HIS A 241 -19.57 10.98 -0.74
CA HIS A 241 -21.02 11.24 -0.67
C HIS A 241 -21.75 10.50 -1.80
N ALA A 242 -23.04 10.22 -1.61
CA ALA A 242 -23.90 9.51 -2.57
C ALA A 242 -23.41 8.10 -2.98
N ILE A 243 -22.73 7.40 -2.06
CA ILE A 243 -22.11 6.09 -2.35
C ILE A 243 -23.15 5.08 -2.88
N GLU A 244 -24.33 5.02 -2.27
CA GLU A 244 -25.39 4.07 -2.65
C GLU A 244 -25.88 4.27 -4.09
N GLU A 245 -25.99 5.53 -4.54
CA GLU A 245 -26.35 5.87 -5.91
C GLU A 245 -25.26 5.39 -6.89
N TYR A 246 -23.99 5.66 -6.57
CA TYR A 246 -22.87 5.27 -7.43
C TYR A 246 -22.60 3.77 -7.46
N VAL A 247 -22.89 3.04 -6.38
CA VAL A 247 -22.86 1.57 -6.35
C VAL A 247 -23.85 1.00 -7.37
N ARG A 248 -25.05 1.59 -7.48
CA ARG A 248 -26.06 1.17 -8.48
C ARG A 248 -25.68 1.59 -9.90
N LYS A 249 -25.18 2.81 -10.08
CA LYS A 249 -24.79 3.34 -11.40
C LYS A 249 -23.55 2.66 -11.97
N ILE A 250 -22.63 2.23 -11.10
CA ILE A 250 -21.35 1.66 -11.49
C ILE A 250 -21.12 0.39 -10.67
N PRO A 251 -21.78 -0.72 -11.05
CA PRO A 251 -21.48 -2.02 -10.49
C PRO A 251 -20.01 -2.36 -10.69
N VAL A 252 -19.45 -3.14 -9.77
CA VAL A 252 -18.06 -3.59 -9.84
C VAL A 252 -17.97 -5.09 -9.65
N ARG A 253 -16.87 -5.68 -10.11
CA ARG A 253 -16.41 -7.00 -9.67
C ARG A 253 -15.03 -6.90 -9.04
N TYR A 254 -14.81 -7.68 -8.00
CA TYR A 254 -13.51 -7.88 -7.36
C TYR A 254 -12.94 -9.20 -7.84
N PHE A 255 -11.81 -9.16 -8.55
CA PHE A 255 -11.10 -10.33 -9.05
C PHE A 255 -9.92 -10.67 -8.14
N LEU A 256 -10.13 -11.67 -7.30
CA LEU A 256 -9.21 -12.16 -6.27
C LEU A 256 -8.06 -12.97 -6.89
N PHE A 257 -6.81 -12.60 -6.62
CA PHE A 257 -5.65 -13.22 -7.24
C PHE A 257 -4.53 -13.67 -6.28
N ASP A 258 -4.57 -13.34 -4.99
CA ASP A 258 -3.58 -13.84 -4.03
C ASP A 258 -4.09 -13.92 -2.58
N LEU A 259 -3.42 -14.74 -1.78
CA LEU A 259 -3.61 -14.94 -0.33
C LEU A 259 -2.30 -14.69 0.40
N LEU A 260 -2.28 -13.73 1.32
CA LEU A 260 -1.06 -13.31 2.03
C LEU A 260 -1.01 -13.78 3.48
N TYR A 261 -2.17 -13.96 4.10
CA TYR A 261 -2.33 -14.38 5.48
C TYR A 261 -3.66 -15.11 5.64
N LEU A 262 -3.70 -16.16 6.47
CA LEU A 262 -4.91 -16.94 6.71
C LEU A 262 -4.87 -17.59 8.09
N ASP A 263 -5.87 -17.30 8.93
CA ASP A 263 -6.12 -17.97 10.22
C ASP A 263 -4.87 -18.14 11.11
N GLY A 264 -4.12 -17.06 11.35
CA GLY A 264 -2.91 -17.10 12.18
C GLY A 264 -1.64 -17.45 11.42
N LYS A 265 -1.70 -17.77 10.12
CA LYS A 265 -0.55 -18.25 9.34
C LYS A 265 -0.11 -17.23 8.31
N ASN A 266 1.20 -16.96 8.29
CA ASN A 266 1.85 -16.15 7.28
C ASN A 266 2.05 -16.96 5.98
N PHE A 267 1.45 -16.49 4.87
CA PHE A 267 1.57 -17.12 3.56
C PHE A 267 2.61 -16.43 2.65
N LEU A 268 3.25 -15.33 3.08
CA LEU A 268 4.17 -14.58 2.23
C LEU A 268 5.36 -15.42 1.74
N LYS A 269 5.89 -16.28 2.61
CA LYS A 269 7.02 -17.19 2.29
C LYS A 269 6.58 -18.47 1.57
N LYS A 270 5.28 -18.66 1.31
CA LYS A 270 4.75 -19.84 0.61
C LYS A 270 4.75 -19.63 -0.91
N PRO A 271 5.02 -20.68 -1.72
CA PRO A 271 4.86 -20.65 -3.18
C PRO A 271 3.45 -20.22 -3.61
N LEU A 272 3.34 -19.51 -4.74
CA LEU A 272 2.05 -19.03 -5.28
C LEU A 272 1.02 -20.16 -5.41
N LYS A 273 1.45 -21.36 -5.85
CA LYS A 273 0.59 -22.53 -5.93
C LYS A 273 -0.05 -22.91 -4.59
N GLU A 274 0.70 -22.87 -3.49
CA GLU A 274 0.18 -23.13 -2.14
C GLU A 274 -0.79 -22.03 -1.70
N ARG A 275 -0.48 -20.77 -1.98
CA ARG A 275 -1.35 -19.62 -1.65
C ARG A 275 -2.69 -19.72 -2.38
N ARG A 276 -2.67 -20.09 -3.67
CA ARG A 276 -3.87 -20.33 -4.50
C ARG A 276 -4.71 -21.51 -3.99
N THR A 277 -4.06 -22.65 -3.73
CA THR A 277 -4.76 -23.83 -3.20
C THR A 277 -5.45 -23.52 -1.87
N ALA A 278 -4.79 -22.77 -0.98
CA ALA A 278 -5.41 -22.32 0.26
C ALA A 278 -6.58 -21.36 0.01
N LEU A 279 -6.43 -20.41 -0.92
CA LEU A 279 -7.52 -19.50 -1.29
C LEU A 279 -8.76 -20.25 -1.80
N GLU A 280 -8.57 -21.20 -2.72
CA GLU A 280 -9.62 -22.06 -3.31
C GLU A 280 -10.40 -22.88 -2.28
N ARG A 281 -9.75 -23.25 -1.18
CA ARG A 281 -10.40 -23.99 -0.10
C ARG A 281 -11.36 -23.15 0.74
N PHE A 282 -11.05 -21.86 0.94
CA PHE A 282 -11.78 -21.00 1.89
C PHE A 282 -12.68 -19.96 1.23
N PHE A 283 -12.58 -19.78 -0.08
CA PHE A 283 -13.38 -18.84 -0.84
C PHE A 283 -14.29 -19.55 -1.85
N LYS A 284 -15.53 -19.08 -1.93
CA LYS A 284 -16.51 -19.46 -2.96
C LYS A 284 -16.88 -18.22 -3.75
N GLU A 285 -16.87 -18.31 -5.07
CA GLU A 285 -17.29 -17.19 -5.93
C GLU A 285 -18.75 -16.81 -5.67
N ILE A 286 -18.95 -15.57 -5.23
CA ILE A 286 -20.27 -14.96 -5.03
C ILE A 286 -20.12 -13.49 -5.42
N ALA A 287 -20.83 -13.08 -6.46
CA ALA A 287 -20.79 -11.71 -6.95
C ALA A 287 -21.05 -10.70 -5.80
N PRO A 288 -20.32 -9.56 -5.77
CA PRO A 288 -19.36 -9.11 -6.79
C PRO A 288 -17.93 -9.69 -6.64
N VAL A 289 -17.67 -10.66 -5.77
CA VAL A 289 -16.32 -11.19 -5.52
C VAL A 289 -16.12 -12.52 -6.26
N ASN A 290 -15.11 -12.56 -7.13
CA ASN A 290 -14.80 -13.68 -8.01
C ASN A 290 -13.29 -13.99 -7.96
N PHE A 291 -12.89 -15.16 -8.44
CA PHE A 291 -11.49 -15.43 -8.74
C PHE A 291 -11.07 -14.65 -9.99
N GLY A 292 -9.84 -14.14 -9.95
CA GLY A 292 -9.13 -13.76 -11.16
C GLY A 292 -8.88 -14.98 -12.01
N ARG A 293 -9.15 -14.88 -13.32
CA ARG A 293 -8.92 -15.95 -14.29
C ARG A 293 -7.42 -16.21 -14.44
N TYR A 294 -7.06 -17.48 -14.54
CA TYR A 294 -5.67 -17.88 -14.76
C TYR A 294 -5.56 -19.26 -15.41
N ILE A 295 -4.37 -19.55 -15.95
CA ILE A 295 -3.90 -20.89 -16.26
C ILE A 295 -2.52 -21.11 -15.63
N VAL A 296 -2.15 -22.37 -15.39
CA VAL A 296 -0.77 -22.74 -15.04
C VAL A 296 -0.15 -23.48 -16.21
N THR A 297 0.99 -23.00 -16.69
CA THR A 297 1.67 -23.57 -17.87
C THR A 297 3.17 -23.28 -17.83
N ASN A 298 3.95 -24.11 -18.51
CA ASN A 298 5.33 -23.82 -18.89
C ASN A 298 5.51 -23.73 -20.42
N ASN A 299 4.40 -23.85 -21.18
CA ASN A 299 4.40 -23.82 -22.64
C ASN A 299 4.18 -22.38 -23.14
N PRO A 300 5.16 -21.76 -23.85
CA PRO A 300 5.05 -20.40 -24.38
C PRO A 300 3.84 -20.18 -25.31
N ILE A 301 3.48 -21.18 -26.11
CA ILE A 301 2.31 -21.11 -27.02
C ILE A 301 1.03 -20.93 -26.23
N LYS A 302 0.90 -21.61 -25.07
CA LYS A 302 -0.27 -21.44 -24.18
C LYS A 302 -0.28 -20.05 -23.52
N ILE A 303 0.87 -19.47 -23.21
CA ILE A 303 0.98 -18.10 -22.69
C ILE A 303 0.49 -17.11 -23.75
N GLN A 304 0.98 -17.24 -24.99
CA GLN A 304 0.57 -16.41 -26.12
C GLN A 304 -0.94 -16.51 -26.38
N SER A 305 -1.48 -17.74 -26.43
CA SER A 305 -2.92 -17.96 -26.62
C SER A 305 -3.74 -17.32 -25.51
N TYR A 306 -3.32 -17.49 -24.25
CA TYR A 306 -3.99 -16.88 -23.11
C TYR A 306 -3.95 -15.34 -23.17
N PHE A 307 -2.81 -14.76 -23.56
CA PHE A 307 -2.69 -13.32 -23.78
C PHE A 307 -3.69 -12.83 -24.83
N THR A 308 -3.73 -13.44 -26.01
CA THR A 308 -4.69 -13.08 -27.06
C THR A 308 -6.13 -13.15 -26.56
N ASP A 309 -6.49 -14.18 -25.81
CA ASP A 309 -7.85 -14.32 -25.28
C ASP A 309 -8.14 -13.33 -24.13
N SER A 310 -7.14 -12.94 -23.34
CA SER A 310 -7.28 -11.92 -22.29
C SER A 310 -7.65 -10.56 -22.89
N ILE A 311 -7.04 -10.19 -24.02
CA ILE A 311 -7.37 -8.96 -24.75
C ILE A 311 -8.80 -9.00 -25.28
N LYS A 312 -9.25 -10.15 -25.85
CA LYS A 312 -10.64 -10.32 -26.30
C LYS A 312 -11.65 -10.16 -25.15
N ARG A 313 -11.27 -10.55 -23.93
CA ARG A 313 -12.09 -10.36 -22.71
C ARG A 313 -12.09 -8.92 -22.19
N GLY A 314 -11.24 -8.03 -22.74
CA GLY A 314 -11.12 -6.63 -22.32
C GLY A 314 -10.11 -6.40 -21.19
N ALA A 315 -9.20 -7.35 -20.92
CA ALA A 315 -8.07 -7.11 -20.03
C ALA A 315 -7.00 -6.23 -20.71
N GLU A 316 -6.14 -5.57 -19.93
CA GLU A 316 -5.02 -4.78 -20.48
C GLU A 316 -3.89 -5.66 -21.06
N GLY A 317 -3.91 -6.96 -20.74
CA GLY A 317 -2.86 -7.93 -21.04
C GLY A 317 -2.85 -9.03 -20.00
N VAL A 318 -1.66 -9.52 -19.66
CA VAL A 318 -1.48 -10.62 -18.71
C VAL A 318 -0.48 -10.29 -17.60
N MET A 319 -0.74 -10.85 -16.42
CA MET A 319 0.23 -10.98 -15.34
C MET A 319 0.79 -12.41 -15.40
N ILE A 320 2.11 -12.53 -15.49
CA ILE A 320 2.81 -13.81 -15.54
C ILE A 320 3.59 -13.94 -14.24
N LYS A 321 3.21 -14.92 -13.41
CA LYS A 321 3.75 -15.09 -12.06
C LYS A 321 4.43 -16.44 -11.93
N ASP A 322 5.60 -16.48 -11.32
CA ASP A 322 6.27 -17.74 -10.97
C ASP A 322 5.37 -18.56 -10.03
N ALA A 323 4.94 -19.76 -10.46
CA ALA A 323 4.05 -20.61 -9.68
C ALA A 323 4.72 -21.14 -8.38
N SER A 324 6.05 -21.22 -8.38
CA SER A 324 6.86 -21.58 -7.22
C SER A 324 7.33 -20.37 -6.41
N GLY A 325 7.06 -19.15 -6.91
CA GLY A 325 7.52 -17.90 -6.33
C GLY A 325 6.82 -17.52 -5.03
N THR A 326 7.60 -16.98 -4.08
CA THR A 326 7.08 -16.38 -2.84
C THR A 326 6.52 -14.97 -3.08
N TYR A 327 5.73 -14.46 -2.14
CA TYR A 327 5.26 -13.07 -2.19
C TYR A 327 6.32 -12.15 -1.58
N ARG A 328 6.86 -11.24 -2.38
CA ARG A 328 7.88 -10.27 -1.94
C ARG A 328 7.26 -8.89 -1.75
N ALA A 329 6.73 -8.65 -0.55
CA ALA A 329 6.07 -7.40 -0.15
C ALA A 329 6.92 -6.17 -0.49
N GLY A 330 6.30 -5.16 -1.08
CA GLY A 330 6.90 -3.87 -1.44
C GLY A 330 8.01 -3.91 -2.49
N THR A 331 8.42 -5.09 -2.95
CA THR A 331 9.51 -5.21 -3.92
C THR A 331 9.01 -5.26 -5.35
N ARG A 332 9.84 -4.81 -6.28
CA ARG A 332 9.71 -5.09 -7.71
C ARG A 332 10.77 -6.10 -8.09
N GLY A 333 10.35 -7.22 -8.67
CA GLY A 333 11.26 -8.26 -9.12
C GLY A 333 10.64 -9.09 -10.23
N TRP A 334 11.33 -10.16 -10.58
CA TRP A 334 11.00 -11.01 -11.72
C TRP A 334 10.03 -12.15 -11.42
N LEU A 335 9.64 -12.35 -10.15
CA LEU A 335 8.64 -13.35 -9.81
C LEU A 335 7.26 -12.98 -10.38
N TRP A 336 6.98 -11.69 -10.56
CA TRP A 336 5.79 -11.20 -11.23
C TRP A 336 6.20 -10.33 -12.42
N ILE A 337 5.69 -10.68 -13.59
CA ILE A 337 5.94 -10.01 -14.86
C ILE A 337 4.59 -9.53 -15.40
N LYS A 338 4.57 -8.35 -16.02
CA LYS A 338 3.40 -7.85 -16.75
C LYS A 338 3.75 -7.71 -18.22
N PHE A 339 2.88 -8.24 -19.06
CA PHE A 339 2.94 -8.09 -20.51
C PHE A 339 1.63 -7.45 -20.96
N LYS A 340 1.73 -6.37 -21.74
CA LYS A 340 0.59 -5.58 -22.23
C LYS A 340 0.77 -5.35 -23.72
N LYS A 341 -0.35 -5.11 -24.40
CA LYS A 341 -0.35 -4.61 -25.78
C LYS A 341 0.38 -3.26 -25.90
#